data_AF-A6G4N4-F1
#
_entry.id   AF-A6G4N4-F1
#
_cell.length_a   1.000
_cell.length_b   1.000
_cell.length_c   1.000
_cell.angle_alpha   90.00
_cell.angle_beta   90.00
_cell.angle_gamma   90.00
#
_symmetry.space_group_name_H-M   'P 1'
#
loop_
_entity.id
_entity.type
_entity.pdbx_description
1 polymer ?
#
loop_
_entity_poly.entity_id
_entity_poly.type
_entity_poly.pdbx_seq_one_letter_code
_entity_poly.pdbx_strand_id
1 'polypeptide(L)'
;MLVWMRPRSRHARVGLTCLALGAPLGCESPSEDGGGDDEAADADADTDADTDTDTDTGGEDPLETTPLNHSFGTYALTPFEEIEPCAQWTLDNEAPVYVQAVTLSNLGYFHHSNWFVVPEDEFAGEDGFFHCGDRGYTEFAAAMVGTVLTAQSTQSFTETQRTGDGAVIKIPAGYKVIGSTHMLNVGPAAVETELFMGLELIHPKDVLSVLTPFRLSYTDLDIPPLTQSHFTGVCDKFGDNYQGQLGLPVDHKLHYVVPHYHYLGNYFQLSFMGGEHDGQTVYEIDGFNGEANGKTFDPPLDLSGTTGLDFTCGYDNWRDVSVGWGIGDQEMCVMLALAESEGITDMSVIAGSTAVGEQDGVVQFEGACSYLVIPKKEDQGLPTDQEREGELYIPPSGSAEIPAVPECVDHDEGVAPSVEPTLDNIAGVIFEQSCSFNACHGAATAAAGLDLVSPNLGNRLLDHEVLGNPGASLVEPGSPENSWLYQVLSECEPEKSGGGVASHMPLNSPFLLNDEAIALVREWIADGAML
;
A
#
# COMPACT_ATOMS: atom_id res chain seq x y z
N MET A 1 -20.06 -9.38 -22.45
CA MET A 1 -20.95 -10.58 -22.53
C MET A 1 -20.24 -11.68 -23.34
N LEU A 2 -19.51 -12.56 -22.66
CA LEU A 2 -19.01 -13.84 -23.18
C LEU A 2 -18.58 -14.69 -21.97
N VAL A 3 -19.44 -15.66 -21.61
CA VAL A 3 -19.24 -16.61 -20.51
C VAL A 3 -18.40 -17.78 -21.04
N TRP A 4 -17.24 -18.04 -20.44
CA TRP A 4 -16.43 -19.22 -20.76
C TRP A 4 -16.55 -20.30 -19.68
N MET A 5 -17.01 -21.47 -20.12
CA MET A 5 -17.15 -22.71 -19.34
C MET A 5 -15.78 -23.40 -19.17
N ARG A 6 -15.46 -23.85 -17.94
CA ARG A 6 -14.31 -24.70 -17.61
C ARG A 6 -14.39 -26.09 -18.28
N PRO A 7 -13.30 -26.65 -18.83
CA PRO A 7 -13.19 -28.07 -19.13
C PRO A 7 -12.43 -28.86 -18.03
N ARG A 8 -12.94 -30.05 -17.71
CA ARG A 8 -12.34 -31.06 -16.82
C ARG A 8 -11.24 -31.86 -17.55
N SER A 9 -10.08 -32.08 -16.93
CA SER A 9 -9.09 -33.12 -17.27
C SER A 9 -8.65 -33.83 -15.98
N ARG A 10 -9.10 -35.06 -15.69
CA ARG A 10 -8.52 -36.37 -16.03
C ARG A 10 -7.01 -36.51 -15.76
N HIS A 11 -6.74 -37.17 -14.64
CA HIS A 11 -5.45 -37.74 -14.21
C HIS A 11 -4.77 -38.61 -15.26
N ALA A 12 -3.45 -38.46 -15.39
CA ALA A 12 -2.55 -39.47 -15.92
C ALA A 12 -1.36 -39.63 -14.97
N ARG A 13 -1.23 -40.84 -14.39
CA ARG A 13 -0.06 -41.30 -13.63
C ARG A 13 1.04 -41.72 -14.60
N VAL A 14 2.24 -41.21 -14.42
CA VAL A 14 3.54 -41.75 -14.84
C VAL A 14 4.51 -41.32 -13.73
N GLY A 15 5.35 -42.13 -13.09
CA GLY A 15 6.01 -43.36 -13.48
C GLY A 15 7.46 -43.20 -13.02
N LEU A 16 7.71 -43.59 -11.77
CA LEU A 16 8.96 -43.56 -11.02
C LEU A 16 10.16 -44.12 -11.83
N THR A 17 11.33 -43.46 -11.82
CA THR A 17 12.62 -44.13 -12.06
C THR A 17 13.73 -43.44 -11.24
N CYS A 18 14.29 -44.20 -10.29
CA CYS A 18 15.47 -43.85 -9.50
C CYS A 18 16.74 -43.86 -10.35
N LEU A 19 17.66 -42.94 -10.09
CA LEU A 19 19.10 -43.21 -10.17
C LEU A 19 19.83 -42.50 -9.03
N ALA A 20 20.58 -43.28 -8.26
CA ALA A 20 21.44 -42.86 -7.16
C ALA A 20 22.92 -42.97 -7.59
N LEU A 21 23.77 -42.10 -7.02
CA LEU A 21 25.24 -42.14 -6.82
C LEU A 21 25.63 -40.66 -6.52
N GLY A 22 26.35 -40.21 -5.49
CA GLY A 22 27.21 -40.79 -4.46
C GLY A 22 28.39 -39.82 -4.20
N ALA A 23 28.29 -38.95 -3.18
CA ALA A 23 29.27 -38.37 -2.20
C ALA A 23 30.80 -38.23 -2.50
N PRO A 24 31.66 -37.60 -1.63
CA PRO A 24 31.57 -36.39 -0.75
C PRO A 24 32.89 -35.51 -0.72
N LEU A 25 32.95 -34.55 0.24
CA LEU A 25 34.11 -33.85 0.88
C LEU A 25 34.48 -32.46 0.30
N GLY A 26 34.78 -31.41 1.09
CA GLY A 26 35.06 -31.31 2.53
C GLY A 26 35.19 -29.86 3.04
N CYS A 27 35.34 -29.75 4.36
CA CYS A 27 35.46 -28.56 5.21
C CYS A 27 36.68 -27.66 4.95
N GLU A 28 36.61 -26.39 5.32
CA GLU A 28 37.40 -25.77 6.42
C GLU A 28 37.21 -24.25 6.45
N SER A 29 36.81 -23.73 7.62
CA SER A 29 37.18 -22.40 8.13
C SER A 29 38.34 -22.58 9.11
N PRO A 30 39.14 -21.54 9.43
CA PRO A 30 38.85 -20.77 10.65
C PRO A 30 39.39 -19.31 10.72
N SER A 31 38.90 -18.58 11.75
CA SER A 31 39.63 -17.68 12.70
C SER A 31 40.39 -16.46 12.15
N GLU A 32 40.59 -15.31 12.81
CA GLU A 32 40.41 -14.81 14.19
C GLU A 32 40.78 -13.30 14.16
N ASP A 33 40.23 -12.55 15.14
CA ASP A 33 40.82 -11.46 15.92
C ASP A 33 41.52 -10.24 15.29
N GLY A 34 41.22 -9.08 15.89
CA GLY A 34 42.13 -7.94 15.94
C GLY A 34 41.51 -6.64 16.41
N GLY A 35 41.35 -6.48 17.74
CA GLY A 35 41.08 -5.19 18.36
C GLY A 35 42.25 -4.21 18.25
N GLY A 36 41.98 -2.92 18.50
CA GLY A 36 42.98 -1.87 18.61
C GLY A 36 42.34 -0.55 19.04
N ASP A 37 42.66 -0.17 20.27
CA ASP A 37 42.17 0.97 21.05
C ASP A 37 42.71 2.35 20.62
N ASP A 38 42.14 3.37 21.30
CA ASP A 38 42.76 4.61 21.79
C ASP A 38 42.93 5.81 20.84
N GLU A 39 42.23 6.91 21.14
CA GLU A 39 42.73 8.04 21.96
C GLU A 39 41.70 9.21 21.91
N ALA A 40 41.11 9.56 23.06
CA ALA A 40 41.43 10.77 23.86
C ALA A 40 41.01 12.09 23.17
N ALA A 41 39.89 12.68 23.60
CA ALA A 41 39.78 13.65 24.71
C ALA A 41 39.93 15.09 24.23
N ASP A 42 38.88 15.91 24.42
CA ASP A 42 39.05 17.23 24.97
C ASP A 42 37.75 17.76 25.56
N ALA A 43 37.91 18.46 26.69
CA ALA A 43 36.88 18.95 27.58
C ALA A 43 36.57 20.43 27.32
N ASP A 44 35.32 20.79 27.64
CA ASP A 44 34.83 22.04 28.26
C ASP A 44 35.55 23.37 27.98
N ALA A 45 34.80 24.35 27.47
CA ALA A 45 34.30 25.46 28.29
C ALA A 45 33.57 26.54 27.46
N ASP A 46 32.48 27.03 28.06
CA ASP A 46 31.68 28.23 27.77
C ASP A 46 32.47 29.45 27.24
N THR A 47 31.83 30.24 26.36
CA THR A 47 31.52 31.66 26.66
C THR A 47 30.67 32.33 25.57
N ASP A 48 29.87 33.28 26.05
CA ASP A 48 28.82 34.08 25.40
C ASP A 48 29.19 34.93 24.16
N ALA A 49 28.10 35.29 23.46
CA ALA A 49 27.79 36.60 22.83
C ALA A 49 28.17 36.84 21.35
N ASP A 50 27.09 37.04 20.58
CA ASP A 50 26.88 37.92 19.42
C ASP A 50 27.97 37.97 18.33
N THR A 51 27.59 37.50 17.13
CA THR A 51 27.65 38.35 15.95
C THR A 51 26.80 37.76 14.82
N ASP A 52 25.86 38.58 14.35
CA ASP A 52 25.21 38.47 13.05
C ASP A 52 26.21 38.01 11.97
N THR A 53 25.96 36.84 11.42
CA THR A 53 26.24 36.58 10.02
C THR A 53 24.97 36.01 9.44
N ASP A 54 24.11 36.93 8.95
CA ASP A 54 23.14 36.68 7.89
C ASP A 54 23.84 35.83 6.83
N THR A 55 23.61 34.53 6.93
CA THR A 55 23.77 33.63 5.81
C THR A 55 22.44 33.69 5.10
N ASP A 56 22.41 34.57 4.11
CA ASP A 56 21.42 34.64 3.04
C ASP A 56 21.38 33.28 2.33
N THR A 57 20.72 32.31 2.97
CA THR A 57 20.10 31.19 2.28
C THR A 57 18.89 31.79 1.60
N GLY A 58 19.03 32.10 0.31
CA GLY A 58 17.94 32.62 -0.50
C GLY A 58 16.69 31.79 -0.26
N GLY A 59 15.77 32.34 0.52
CA GLY A 59 14.50 31.71 0.82
C GLY A 59 13.69 31.71 -0.46
N GLU A 60 13.46 30.53 -1.01
CA GLU A 60 12.38 30.35 -1.97
C GLU A 60 11.10 30.79 -1.25
N ASP A 61 10.36 31.70 -1.87
CA ASP A 61 9.06 32.11 -1.34
C ASP A 61 8.20 30.83 -1.19
N PRO A 62 7.55 30.61 -0.03
CA PRO A 62 6.76 29.41 0.18
C PRO A 62 5.63 29.33 -0.86
N LEU A 63 5.35 28.12 -1.35
CA LEU A 63 4.29 27.87 -2.32
C LEU A 63 2.96 28.49 -1.85
N GLU A 64 2.25 29.17 -2.74
CA GLU A 64 0.92 29.67 -2.44
C GLU A 64 -0.10 28.53 -2.60
N THR A 65 -0.48 27.91 -1.48
CA THR A 65 -1.38 26.75 -1.46
C THR A 65 -2.64 26.98 -0.62
N THR A 66 -3.72 26.25 -0.91
CA THR A 66 -4.95 26.22 -0.11
C THR A 66 -5.59 24.83 -0.14
N PRO A 67 -6.01 24.27 1.02
CA PRO A 67 -6.71 22.98 1.04
C PRO A 67 -8.17 23.13 0.58
N LEU A 68 -8.65 22.10 -0.14
CA LEU A 68 -10.04 21.90 -0.51
C LEU A 68 -10.46 20.49 -0.11
N ASN A 69 -11.45 20.39 0.78
CA ASN A 69 -11.80 19.12 1.43
C ASN A 69 -13.23 18.70 1.08
N HIS A 70 -13.43 17.40 0.92
CA HIS A 70 -14.72 16.79 0.61
C HIS A 70 -14.96 15.53 1.46
N SER A 71 -16.22 15.30 1.81
CA SER A 71 -16.72 14.03 2.37
C SER A 71 -17.59 13.37 1.31
N PHE A 72 -17.37 12.08 1.06
CA PHE A 72 -18.21 11.28 0.17
C PHE A 72 -19.49 10.75 0.83
N GLY A 73 -19.71 11.08 2.11
CA GLY A 73 -20.80 10.58 2.93
C GLY A 73 -20.52 9.22 3.57
N THR A 74 -21.46 8.73 4.36
CA THR A 74 -21.33 7.45 5.07
C THR A 74 -21.66 6.26 4.17
N TYR A 75 -21.03 5.12 4.46
CA TYR A 75 -21.29 3.83 3.84
C TYR A 75 -21.43 2.76 4.92
N ALA A 76 -22.45 1.92 4.80
CA ALA A 76 -22.70 0.82 5.73
C ALA A 76 -22.19 -0.50 5.14
N LEU A 77 -21.46 -1.27 5.95
CA LEU A 77 -21.02 -2.63 5.62
C LEU A 77 -21.70 -3.61 6.59
N THR A 78 -22.27 -4.67 6.02
CA THR A 78 -22.76 -5.81 6.78
C THR A 78 -21.60 -6.66 7.31
N PRO A 79 -21.84 -7.54 8.30
CA PRO A 79 -20.80 -8.44 8.79
C PRO A 79 -20.17 -9.27 7.67
N PHE A 80 -18.84 -9.39 7.67
CA PHE A 80 -18.08 -10.18 6.69
C PHE A 80 -18.28 -9.76 5.22
N GLU A 81 -18.62 -8.48 4.98
CA GLU A 81 -18.85 -7.95 3.64
C GLU A 81 -17.54 -7.44 3.02
N GLU A 82 -17.31 -7.83 1.76
CA GLU A 82 -16.28 -7.29 0.88
C GLU A 82 -16.99 -6.75 -0.37
N ILE A 83 -16.77 -5.47 -0.68
CA ILE A 83 -17.48 -4.79 -1.76
C ILE A 83 -16.61 -3.70 -2.41
N GLU A 84 -16.85 -3.42 -3.68
CA GLU A 84 -16.13 -2.40 -4.45
C GLU A 84 -17.08 -1.33 -5.03
N PRO A 85 -17.66 -0.44 -4.19
CA PRO A 85 -18.42 0.67 -4.73
C PRO A 85 -17.47 1.68 -5.40
N CYS A 86 -18.06 2.48 -6.27
CA CYS A 86 -17.44 3.71 -6.75
C CYS A 86 -17.95 4.88 -5.94
N ALA A 87 -17.14 5.93 -5.87
CA ALA A 87 -17.49 7.21 -5.26
C ALA A 87 -17.18 8.33 -6.24
N GLN A 88 -17.96 9.41 -6.20
CA GLN A 88 -17.68 10.60 -7.00
C GLN A 88 -17.97 11.90 -6.24
N TRP A 89 -17.28 12.95 -6.67
CA TRP A 89 -17.41 14.33 -6.20
C TRP A 89 -17.30 15.28 -7.39
N THR A 90 -18.39 16.00 -7.68
CA THR A 90 -18.43 17.05 -8.69
C THR A 90 -17.79 18.33 -8.13
N LEU A 91 -16.73 18.83 -8.78
CA LEU A 91 -15.96 19.95 -8.25
C LEU A 91 -16.65 21.31 -8.43
N ASP A 92 -17.59 21.42 -9.39
CA ASP A 92 -18.22 22.67 -9.79
C ASP A 92 -17.18 23.75 -10.18
N ASN A 93 -16.06 23.32 -10.79
CA ASN A 93 -14.96 24.21 -11.12
C ASN A 93 -15.13 24.86 -12.50
N GLU A 94 -15.26 26.19 -12.53
CA GLU A 94 -15.39 26.97 -13.77
C GLU A 94 -14.02 27.24 -14.43
N ALA A 95 -12.92 27.00 -13.71
CA ALA A 95 -11.55 27.14 -14.17
C ALA A 95 -10.72 25.91 -13.75
N PRO A 96 -9.57 25.64 -14.43
CA PRO A 96 -8.67 24.59 -14.01
C PRO A 96 -8.10 24.82 -12.60
N VAL A 97 -7.90 23.73 -11.86
CA VAL A 97 -7.16 23.74 -10.59
C VAL A 97 -5.95 22.82 -10.68
N TYR A 98 -4.95 23.09 -9.84
CA TYR A 98 -3.67 22.42 -9.84
C TYR A 98 -3.43 21.83 -8.46
N VAL A 99 -3.24 20.51 -8.38
CA VAL A 99 -3.20 19.75 -7.14
C VAL A 99 -1.77 19.34 -6.83
N GLN A 100 -1.22 19.88 -5.74
CA GLN A 100 0.12 19.61 -5.22
C GLN A 100 0.16 18.35 -4.36
N ALA A 101 -0.92 18.10 -3.62
CA ALA A 101 -1.07 16.92 -2.79
C ALA A 101 -2.52 16.46 -2.72
N VAL A 102 -2.69 15.16 -2.52
CA VAL A 102 -3.98 14.53 -2.24
C VAL A 102 -3.87 13.80 -0.93
N THR A 103 -4.75 14.12 0.01
CA THR A 103 -4.87 13.41 1.29
C THR A 103 -6.17 12.63 1.28
N LEU A 104 -6.10 11.31 1.43
CA LEU A 104 -7.25 10.48 1.72
C LEU A 104 -7.28 10.20 3.22
N SER A 105 -8.46 10.30 3.84
CA SER A 105 -8.67 9.95 5.24
C SER A 105 -10.00 9.21 5.38
N ASN A 106 -10.08 8.23 6.26
CA ASN A 106 -11.29 7.44 6.45
C ASN A 106 -11.50 6.99 7.90
N LEU A 107 -12.70 6.53 8.22
CA LEU A 107 -13.08 5.99 9.53
C LEU A 107 -12.89 4.46 9.63
N GLY A 108 -12.02 3.87 8.79
CA GLY A 108 -11.71 2.45 8.71
C GLY A 108 -12.45 1.71 7.60
N TYR A 109 -12.10 0.44 7.41
CA TYR A 109 -12.73 -0.49 6.44
C TYR A 109 -12.51 -0.18 4.95
N PHE A 110 -11.76 0.86 4.60
CA PHE A 110 -11.28 1.08 3.24
C PHE A 110 -9.97 0.33 3.03
N HIS A 111 -10.01 -0.72 2.22
CA HIS A 111 -8.86 -1.59 1.98
C HIS A 111 -7.89 -0.98 0.97
N HIS A 112 -8.35 -0.44 -0.15
CA HIS A 112 -7.56 0.42 -1.04
C HIS A 112 -8.52 1.20 -1.95
N SER A 113 -8.01 2.18 -2.70
CA SER A 113 -8.82 2.93 -3.65
C SER A 113 -8.00 3.55 -4.77
N ASN A 114 -8.60 3.74 -5.94
CA ASN A 114 -7.97 4.37 -7.11
C ASN A 114 -8.84 5.54 -7.59
N TRP A 115 -8.23 6.71 -7.74
CA TRP A 115 -8.94 7.96 -8.00
C TRP A 115 -8.49 8.61 -9.30
N PHE A 116 -9.47 9.19 -9.98
CA PHE A 116 -9.32 9.80 -11.28
C PHE A 116 -10.06 11.14 -11.30
N VAL A 117 -9.68 11.99 -12.25
CA VAL A 117 -10.47 13.17 -12.59
C VAL A 117 -10.91 13.06 -14.03
N VAL A 118 -12.22 13.20 -14.26
CA VAL A 118 -12.86 13.01 -15.56
C VAL A 118 -13.80 14.18 -15.86
N PRO A 119 -14.13 14.46 -17.14
CA PRO A 119 -15.20 15.39 -17.48
C PRO A 119 -16.51 15.03 -16.75
N GLU A 120 -17.27 16.03 -16.29
CA GLU A 120 -18.48 15.83 -15.48
C GLU A 120 -19.55 14.95 -16.18
N ASP A 121 -19.60 14.99 -17.51
CA ASP A 121 -20.55 14.24 -18.33
C ASP A 121 -20.17 12.75 -18.52
N GLU A 122 -18.93 12.37 -18.18
CA GLU A 122 -18.50 10.97 -18.16
C GLU A 122 -19.00 10.26 -16.90
N PHE A 123 -19.48 9.02 -17.03
CA PHE A 123 -20.05 8.23 -15.91
C PHE A 123 -21.12 9.01 -15.11
N ALA A 124 -22.00 9.72 -15.80
CA ALA A 124 -22.96 10.66 -15.22
C ALA A 124 -23.85 10.05 -14.11
N GLY A 125 -24.11 10.85 -13.07
CA GLY A 125 -25.03 10.53 -11.98
C GLY A 125 -24.83 11.46 -10.78
N GLU A 126 -25.55 11.22 -9.69
CA GLU A 126 -25.46 11.99 -8.44
C GLU A 126 -24.22 11.60 -7.63
N ASP A 127 -23.62 12.59 -6.93
CA ASP A 127 -22.46 12.44 -6.05
C ASP A 127 -22.68 11.45 -4.89
N GLY A 128 -21.57 10.97 -4.32
CA GLY A 128 -21.55 9.91 -3.31
C GLY A 128 -21.29 8.52 -3.90
N PHE A 129 -21.66 7.49 -3.15
CA PHE A 129 -21.38 6.10 -3.51
C PHE A 129 -22.39 5.49 -4.50
N PHE A 130 -21.91 4.66 -5.41
CA PHE A 130 -22.72 3.94 -6.40
C PHE A 130 -22.03 2.64 -6.85
N HIS A 131 -22.78 1.71 -7.43
CA HIS A 131 -22.17 0.54 -8.06
C HIS A 131 -21.46 0.94 -9.36
N CYS A 132 -20.15 0.71 -9.44
CA CYS A 132 -19.34 1.09 -10.60
C CYS A 132 -19.95 0.64 -11.94
N GLY A 133 -20.43 -0.61 -11.99
CA GLY A 133 -21.01 -1.20 -13.19
C GLY A 133 -22.28 -0.52 -13.71
N ASP A 134 -23.07 0.12 -12.83
CA ASP A 134 -24.32 0.78 -13.21
C ASP A 134 -24.09 1.99 -14.11
N ARG A 135 -22.92 2.62 -14.00
CA ARG A 135 -22.51 3.78 -14.81
C ARG A 135 -21.47 3.42 -15.87
N GLY A 136 -21.15 2.14 -16.03
CA GLY A 136 -20.13 1.66 -16.97
C GLY A 136 -18.71 2.08 -16.60
N TYR A 137 -18.46 2.42 -15.32
CA TYR A 137 -17.16 2.84 -14.85
C TYR A 137 -16.14 1.70 -14.93
N THR A 138 -14.95 2.05 -15.41
CA THR A 138 -13.73 1.25 -15.24
C THR A 138 -12.58 2.22 -15.03
N GLU A 139 -11.62 1.86 -14.19
CA GLU A 139 -10.40 2.64 -13.96
C GLU A 139 -9.66 2.96 -15.26
N PHE A 140 -9.57 1.98 -16.17
CA PHE A 140 -8.97 2.15 -17.49
C PHE A 140 -9.70 3.22 -18.30
N ALA A 141 -11.03 3.15 -18.41
CA ALA A 141 -11.81 4.16 -19.14
C ALA A 141 -11.68 5.55 -18.49
N ALA A 142 -11.67 5.63 -17.17
CA ALA A 142 -11.48 6.88 -16.44
C ALA A 142 -10.10 7.50 -16.72
N ALA A 143 -9.02 6.71 -16.71
CA ALA A 143 -7.69 7.16 -17.11
C ALA A 143 -7.66 7.67 -18.56
N MET A 144 -8.40 7.00 -19.47
CA MET A 144 -8.47 7.38 -20.88
C MET A 144 -9.20 8.70 -21.11
N VAL A 145 -10.35 8.93 -20.47
CA VAL A 145 -11.17 10.14 -20.65
C VAL A 145 -10.73 11.28 -19.73
N GLY A 146 -9.98 10.97 -18.67
CA GLY A 146 -9.46 11.90 -17.68
C GLY A 146 -7.95 11.81 -17.47
N THR A 147 -7.54 11.78 -16.20
CA THR A 147 -6.21 11.39 -15.71
C THR A 147 -6.33 10.74 -14.31
N VAL A 148 -5.28 10.10 -13.84
CA VAL A 148 -5.19 9.57 -12.46
C VAL A 148 -4.91 10.72 -11.50
N LEU A 149 -5.58 10.70 -10.35
CA LEU A 149 -5.41 11.66 -9.26
C LEU A 149 -4.54 11.09 -8.14
N THR A 150 -4.90 9.94 -7.60
CA THR A 150 -4.13 9.27 -6.53
C THR A 150 -4.54 7.81 -6.42
N ALA A 151 -3.73 7.01 -5.74
CA ALA A 151 -4.11 5.70 -5.24
C ALA A 151 -3.87 5.65 -3.72
N GLN A 152 -4.69 4.89 -3.01
CA GLN A 152 -4.53 4.64 -1.58
C GLN A 152 -3.91 3.26 -1.38
N SER A 153 -2.85 3.22 -0.58
CA SER A 153 -2.20 2.01 -0.08
C SER A 153 -3.13 1.17 0.78
N THR A 154 -2.73 -0.09 0.98
CA THR A 154 -3.54 -1.09 1.67
C THR A 154 -3.85 -0.70 3.13
N GLN A 155 -5.13 -0.53 3.45
CA GLN A 155 -5.69 -0.25 4.78
C GLN A 155 -5.17 1.01 5.47
N SER A 156 -4.64 1.97 4.70
CA SER A 156 -4.24 3.24 5.29
C SER A 156 -5.46 4.04 5.77
N PHE A 157 -5.44 4.47 7.02
CA PHE A 157 -6.48 5.36 7.57
C PHE A 157 -6.33 6.80 7.10
N THR A 158 -5.09 7.24 6.90
CA THR A 158 -4.78 8.54 6.34
C THR A 158 -3.50 8.44 5.54
N GLU A 159 -3.57 8.85 4.28
CA GLU A 159 -2.45 8.82 3.36
C GLU A 159 -2.40 10.11 2.57
N THR A 160 -1.21 10.70 2.50
CA THR A 160 -0.97 11.88 1.67
C THR A 160 -0.01 11.51 0.54
N GLN A 161 -0.51 11.58 -0.69
CA GLN A 161 0.32 11.61 -1.87
C GLN A 161 0.76 13.06 -2.11
N ARG A 162 2.05 13.36 -1.89
CA ARG A 162 2.65 14.67 -2.20
C ARG A 162 3.83 14.49 -3.17
N THR A 163 3.81 15.26 -4.25
CA THR A 163 4.89 15.34 -5.25
C THR A 163 5.85 16.48 -4.91
N GLY A 164 6.96 16.60 -5.65
CA GLY A 164 7.90 17.71 -5.49
C GLY A 164 7.21 19.07 -5.69
N ASP A 165 7.76 20.12 -5.08
CA ASP A 165 7.18 21.45 -5.10
C ASP A 165 6.96 21.96 -6.54
N GLY A 166 5.73 22.38 -6.84
CA GLY A 166 5.32 22.86 -8.16
C GLY A 166 5.09 21.75 -9.21
N ALA A 167 5.33 20.48 -8.89
CA ALA A 167 4.97 19.34 -9.72
C ALA A 167 3.57 18.85 -9.33
N VAL A 168 2.59 18.97 -10.23
CA VAL A 168 1.18 18.86 -9.88
C VAL A 168 0.36 17.98 -10.81
N ILE A 169 -0.81 17.59 -10.34
CA ILE A 169 -1.87 17.01 -11.18
C ILE A 169 -2.87 18.10 -11.52
N LYS A 170 -3.21 18.25 -12.80
CA LYS A 170 -4.16 19.26 -13.24
C LYS A 170 -5.58 18.68 -13.33
N ILE A 171 -6.54 19.42 -12.79
CA ILE A 171 -7.96 19.16 -12.99
C ILE A 171 -8.52 20.28 -13.89
N PRO A 172 -8.85 20.00 -15.16
CA PRO A 172 -9.43 21.01 -16.05
C PRO A 172 -10.80 21.51 -15.57
N ALA A 173 -11.30 22.61 -16.14
CA ALA A 173 -12.63 23.14 -15.86
C ALA A 173 -13.75 22.13 -16.23
N GLY A 174 -14.81 22.04 -15.41
CA GLY A 174 -15.94 21.14 -15.64
C GLY A 174 -15.58 19.66 -15.48
N TYR A 175 -14.71 19.35 -14.54
CA TYR A 175 -14.30 17.98 -14.20
C TYR A 175 -14.80 17.60 -12.81
N LYS A 176 -14.89 16.30 -12.57
CA LYS A 176 -15.21 15.70 -11.28
C LYS A 176 -14.14 14.70 -10.85
N VAL A 177 -14.05 14.47 -9.56
CA VAL A 177 -13.31 13.37 -8.97
C VAL A 177 -14.19 12.12 -8.97
N ILE A 178 -13.63 10.99 -9.37
CA ILE A 178 -14.32 9.69 -9.38
C ILE A 178 -13.31 8.57 -9.08
N GLY A 179 -13.70 7.58 -8.30
CA GLY A 179 -12.82 6.47 -7.96
C GLY A 179 -13.56 5.18 -7.64
N SER A 180 -12.84 4.07 -7.72
CA SER A 180 -13.20 2.77 -7.14
C SER A 180 -12.65 2.70 -5.72
N THR A 181 -13.45 2.22 -4.78
CA THR A 181 -13.05 1.95 -3.40
C THR A 181 -13.27 0.48 -3.12
N HIS A 182 -12.25 -0.24 -2.66
CA HIS A 182 -12.40 -1.59 -2.16
C HIS A 182 -12.57 -1.51 -0.64
N MET A 183 -13.71 -2.00 -0.15
CA MET A 183 -14.10 -1.94 1.25
C MET A 183 -14.26 -3.35 1.82
N LEU A 184 -13.80 -3.54 3.05
CA LEU A 184 -13.73 -4.85 3.68
C LEU A 184 -14.10 -4.74 5.17
N ASN A 185 -15.20 -5.38 5.56
CA ASN A 185 -15.58 -5.59 6.96
C ASN A 185 -15.36 -7.05 7.34
N VAL A 186 -14.25 -7.35 8.01
CA VAL A 186 -13.96 -8.69 8.53
C VAL A 186 -14.65 -9.00 9.87
N GLY A 187 -15.32 -8.00 10.46
CA GLY A 187 -15.96 -8.13 11.76
C GLY A 187 -17.34 -8.79 11.72
N PRO A 188 -17.80 -9.36 12.84
CA PRO A 188 -19.14 -9.94 12.97
C PRO A 188 -20.25 -8.90 13.15
N ALA A 189 -19.89 -7.63 13.32
CA ALA A 189 -20.82 -6.51 13.50
C ALA A 189 -21.01 -5.74 12.19
N ALA A 190 -22.19 -5.18 11.98
CA ALA A 190 -22.39 -4.18 10.95
C ALA A 190 -21.68 -2.89 11.37
N VAL A 191 -21.08 -2.20 10.40
CA VAL A 191 -20.30 -0.99 10.64
C VAL A 191 -20.77 0.11 9.70
N GLU A 192 -20.65 1.36 10.13
CA GLU A 192 -20.74 2.52 9.24
C GLU A 192 -19.37 3.20 9.22
N THR A 193 -18.93 3.58 8.03
CA THR A 193 -17.66 4.27 7.81
C THR A 193 -17.87 5.43 6.84
N GLU A 194 -16.88 6.30 6.73
CA GLU A 194 -16.90 7.49 5.88
C GLU A 194 -15.51 7.73 5.29
N LEU A 195 -15.49 8.31 4.09
CA LEU A 195 -14.28 8.68 3.37
C LEU A 195 -14.23 10.18 3.12
N PHE A 196 -13.04 10.74 3.29
CA PHE A 196 -12.72 12.13 3.07
C PHE A 196 -11.54 12.25 2.10
N MET A 197 -11.57 13.29 1.27
CA MET A 197 -10.46 13.67 0.41
C MET A 197 -10.13 15.14 0.60
N GLY A 198 -8.85 15.43 0.80
CA GLY A 198 -8.25 16.76 0.73
C GLY A 198 -7.46 16.92 -0.55
N LEU A 199 -7.68 18.02 -1.25
CA LEU A 199 -6.84 18.48 -2.35
C LEU A 199 -6.07 19.71 -1.88
N GLU A 200 -4.75 19.65 -1.88
CA GLU A 200 -3.93 20.85 -1.71
C GLU A 200 -3.79 21.54 -3.06
N LEU A 201 -4.53 22.64 -3.23
CA LEU A 201 -4.52 23.43 -4.46
C LEU A 201 -3.35 24.41 -4.42
N ILE A 202 -2.56 24.48 -5.50
CA ILE A 202 -1.45 25.43 -5.65
C ILE A 202 -1.82 26.57 -6.61
N HIS A 203 -1.30 27.76 -6.35
CA HIS A 203 -1.40 28.88 -7.27
C HIS A 203 -0.71 28.55 -8.60
N PRO A 204 -1.36 28.78 -9.77
CA PRO A 204 -0.79 28.44 -11.08
C PRO A 204 0.59 29.05 -11.36
N LYS A 205 0.89 30.21 -10.77
CA LYS A 205 2.21 30.87 -10.86
C LYS A 205 3.37 29.98 -10.37
N ASP A 206 3.11 29.13 -9.36
CA ASP A 206 4.11 28.27 -8.71
C ASP A 206 4.21 26.88 -9.37
N VAL A 207 3.38 26.61 -10.39
CA VAL A 207 3.41 25.34 -11.12
C VAL A 207 4.61 25.28 -12.07
N LEU A 208 5.46 24.29 -11.86
CA LEU A 208 6.66 23.97 -12.64
C LEU A 208 6.39 22.85 -13.65
N SER A 209 5.64 21.82 -13.26
CA SER A 209 5.32 20.68 -14.14
C SER A 209 3.92 20.13 -13.88
N VAL A 210 3.28 19.62 -14.94
CA VAL A 210 2.02 18.89 -14.83
C VAL A 210 2.31 17.42 -15.11
N LEU A 211 2.08 16.58 -14.11
CA LEU A 211 2.43 15.18 -14.09
C LEU A 211 1.45 14.34 -14.91
N THR A 212 1.99 13.30 -15.51
CA THR A 212 1.31 12.32 -16.35
C THR A 212 1.43 10.95 -15.68
N PRO A 213 0.34 10.17 -15.60
CA PRO A 213 0.38 8.87 -14.96
C PRO A 213 1.10 7.82 -15.81
N PHE A 214 1.71 6.90 -15.09
CA PHE A 214 2.43 5.76 -15.61
C PHE A 214 2.05 4.54 -14.76
N ARG A 215 1.58 3.46 -15.38
CA ARG A 215 1.10 2.28 -14.67
C ARG A 215 1.86 1.03 -15.10
N LEU A 216 2.27 0.24 -14.12
CA LEU A 216 2.78 -1.12 -14.31
C LEU A 216 1.77 -2.11 -13.74
N SER A 217 1.54 -3.23 -14.44
CA SER A 217 0.73 -4.31 -13.87
C SER A 217 1.18 -5.71 -14.29
N TYR A 218 1.07 -6.68 -13.39
CA TYR A 218 1.30 -8.09 -13.71
C TYR A 218 0.01 -8.87 -13.50
N THR A 219 -0.80 -9.01 -14.55
CA THR A 219 -2.13 -9.65 -14.44
C THR A 219 -2.13 -11.16 -14.68
N ASP A 220 -1.09 -11.71 -15.32
CA ASP A 220 -0.92 -13.16 -15.56
C ASP A 220 -0.34 -13.89 -14.33
N LEU A 221 -0.88 -13.61 -13.13
CA LEU A 221 -0.45 -14.24 -11.89
C LEU A 221 -1.04 -15.65 -11.77
N ASP A 222 -0.17 -16.60 -11.44
CA ASP A 222 -0.51 -17.96 -11.00
C ASP A 222 0.52 -18.36 -9.94
N ILE A 223 0.34 -17.83 -8.73
CA ILE A 223 1.26 -17.95 -7.60
C ILE A 223 1.11 -19.38 -7.02
N PRO A 224 2.13 -20.25 -7.16
CA PRO A 224 1.97 -21.66 -6.80
C PRO A 224 1.73 -21.85 -5.30
N PRO A 225 0.99 -22.90 -4.89
CA PRO A 225 0.77 -23.19 -3.47
C PRO A 225 2.07 -23.52 -2.74
N LEU A 226 2.12 -23.19 -1.45
CA LEU A 226 3.23 -23.48 -0.52
C LEU A 226 4.59 -23.04 -1.08
N THR A 227 4.64 -21.88 -1.74
CA THR A 227 5.79 -21.43 -2.51
C THR A 227 6.01 -19.93 -2.33
N GLN A 228 7.26 -19.55 -2.05
CA GLN A 228 7.71 -18.17 -2.23
C GLN A 228 8.16 -17.96 -3.68
N SER A 229 7.67 -16.89 -4.30
CA SER A 229 7.91 -16.62 -5.72
C SER A 229 7.95 -15.14 -6.06
N HIS A 230 8.78 -14.76 -7.03
CA HIS A 230 8.86 -13.43 -7.61
C HIS A 230 8.35 -13.43 -9.04
N PHE A 231 7.58 -12.41 -9.40
CA PHE A 231 7.03 -12.19 -10.73
C PHE A 231 7.58 -10.88 -11.29
N THR A 232 8.44 -10.99 -12.29
CA THR A 232 9.11 -9.86 -12.94
C THR A 232 8.48 -9.56 -14.29
N GLY A 233 7.94 -8.36 -14.44
CA GLY A 233 7.53 -7.79 -15.72
C GLY A 233 8.74 -7.22 -16.45
N VAL A 234 9.16 -7.90 -17.52
CA VAL A 234 10.29 -7.49 -18.35
C VAL A 234 9.80 -6.54 -19.44
N CYS A 235 10.06 -5.24 -19.26
CA CYS A 235 9.57 -4.20 -20.15
C CYS A 235 10.69 -3.60 -21.02
N ASP A 236 11.55 -4.44 -21.60
CA ASP A 236 12.76 -4.08 -22.39
C ASP A 236 12.52 -3.31 -23.71
N LYS A 237 11.26 -3.18 -24.15
CA LYS A 237 10.86 -2.40 -25.33
C LYS A 237 10.15 -1.09 -24.99
N PHE A 238 10.22 -0.61 -23.75
CA PHE A 238 9.57 0.64 -23.37
C PHE A 238 9.98 1.82 -24.27
N GLY A 239 11.28 2.05 -24.44
CA GLY A 239 11.80 3.16 -25.24
C GLY A 239 11.40 3.07 -26.72
N ASP A 240 11.50 1.87 -27.30
CA ASP A 240 11.11 1.63 -28.70
C ASP A 240 9.61 1.84 -28.93
N ASN A 241 8.76 1.36 -28.00
CA ASN A 241 7.30 1.53 -28.11
C ASN A 241 6.90 3.00 -27.91
N TYR A 242 7.49 3.69 -26.93
CA TYR A 242 7.21 5.11 -26.69
C TYR A 242 7.58 5.97 -27.91
N GLN A 243 8.79 5.78 -28.46
CA GLN A 243 9.25 6.42 -29.70
C GLN A 243 8.37 6.03 -30.90
N GLY A 244 7.94 4.78 -30.98
CA GLY A 244 7.07 4.28 -32.04
C GLY A 244 5.68 4.93 -32.05
N GLN A 245 5.11 5.19 -30.87
CA GLN A 245 3.77 5.78 -30.73
C GLN A 245 3.79 7.31 -30.81
N LEU A 246 4.73 7.98 -30.14
CA LEU A 246 4.75 9.45 -30.04
C LEU A 246 5.74 10.13 -30.98
N GLY A 247 6.70 9.39 -31.56
CA GLY A 247 7.78 9.97 -32.35
C GLY A 247 8.84 10.70 -31.51
N LEU A 248 8.81 10.53 -30.19
CA LEU A 248 9.71 11.17 -29.22
C LEU A 248 10.43 10.11 -28.37
N PRO A 249 11.69 10.32 -27.98
CA PRO A 249 12.37 9.41 -27.07
C PRO A 249 11.77 9.51 -25.67
N VAL A 250 12.08 8.54 -24.81
CA VAL A 250 11.78 8.63 -23.38
C VAL A 250 12.65 9.74 -22.78
N ASP A 251 11.98 10.75 -22.22
CA ASP A 251 12.52 11.93 -21.54
C ASP A 251 11.73 12.18 -20.24
N HIS A 252 11.42 11.10 -19.52
CA HIS A 252 10.56 11.20 -18.32
C HIS A 252 11.35 11.74 -17.14
N LYS A 253 10.69 12.48 -16.25
CA LYS A 253 11.18 12.69 -14.89
C LYS A 253 10.20 12.12 -13.90
N LEU A 254 10.61 11.11 -13.14
CA LEU A 254 9.74 10.38 -12.21
C LEU A 254 9.70 11.10 -10.86
N HIS A 255 8.50 11.50 -10.43
CA HIS A 255 8.27 12.28 -9.21
C HIS A 255 7.74 11.42 -8.07
N TYR A 256 6.96 10.39 -8.38
CA TYR A 256 6.30 9.57 -7.36
C TYR A 256 6.05 8.16 -7.87
N VAL A 257 6.14 7.17 -6.99
CA VAL A 257 5.71 5.78 -7.21
C VAL A 257 4.95 5.26 -6.01
N VAL A 258 3.97 4.39 -6.23
CA VAL A 258 3.30 3.61 -5.19
C VAL A 258 2.94 2.22 -5.76
N PRO A 259 3.55 1.13 -5.25
CA PRO A 259 3.19 -0.23 -5.60
C PRO A 259 2.03 -0.73 -4.74
N HIS A 260 1.37 -1.77 -5.22
CA HIS A 260 0.25 -2.40 -4.56
C HIS A 260 0.21 -3.92 -4.83
N TYR A 261 -0.02 -4.65 -3.75
CA TYR A 261 -0.24 -6.09 -3.67
C TYR A 261 -1.09 -6.38 -2.42
N HIS A 262 -1.68 -7.57 -2.34
CA HIS A 262 -2.42 -8.01 -1.17
C HIS A 262 -1.50 -8.80 -0.22
N TYR A 263 -2.09 -9.56 0.68
CA TYR A 263 -1.44 -10.08 1.89
C TYR A 263 -0.36 -11.14 1.66
N LEU A 264 -0.34 -11.82 0.52
CA LEU A 264 0.75 -12.72 0.17
C LEU A 264 1.96 -11.95 -0.33
N GLY A 265 1.77 -10.70 -0.76
CA GLY A 265 2.85 -9.87 -1.29
C GLY A 265 3.85 -9.48 -0.21
N ASN A 266 5.12 -9.70 -0.48
CA ASN A 266 6.21 -9.48 0.48
C ASN A 266 7.44 -8.84 -0.13
N TYR A 267 7.36 -8.37 -1.37
CA TYR A 267 8.49 -7.77 -2.06
C TYR A 267 8.01 -6.91 -3.23
N PHE A 268 8.64 -5.76 -3.41
CA PHE A 268 8.53 -4.98 -4.65
C PHE A 268 9.88 -4.45 -5.06
N GLN A 269 10.15 -4.41 -6.36
CA GLN A 269 11.34 -3.79 -6.91
C GLN A 269 11.04 -3.07 -8.23
N LEU A 270 11.65 -1.91 -8.42
CA LEU A 270 11.66 -1.17 -9.69
C LEU A 270 13.09 -0.87 -10.12
N SER A 271 13.43 -1.24 -11.35
CA SER A 271 14.73 -0.95 -11.97
C SER A 271 14.59 -0.51 -13.42
N PHE A 272 15.59 0.22 -13.92
CA PHE A 272 15.60 0.77 -15.27
C PHE A 272 16.74 0.20 -16.13
N MET A 273 16.53 0.16 -17.44
CA MET A 273 17.51 -0.23 -18.46
C MET A 273 17.83 0.96 -19.37
N GLY A 274 19.11 1.17 -19.66
CA GLY A 274 19.58 2.33 -20.40
C GLY A 274 19.53 3.63 -19.58
N GLY A 275 19.97 4.72 -20.19
CA GLY A 275 20.05 6.02 -19.51
C GLY A 275 21.05 6.05 -18.35
N GLU A 276 20.85 6.98 -17.43
CA GLU A 276 21.70 7.17 -16.23
C GLU A 276 21.51 6.06 -15.18
N HIS A 277 20.31 5.46 -15.13
CA HIS A 277 19.92 4.48 -14.12
C HIS A 277 20.01 3.03 -14.60
N ASP A 278 20.82 2.76 -15.63
CA ASP A 278 20.98 1.43 -16.21
C ASP A 278 21.40 0.38 -15.16
N GLY A 279 20.55 -0.63 -14.97
CA GLY A 279 20.73 -1.72 -14.01
C GLY A 279 20.57 -1.32 -12.54
N GLN A 280 20.11 -0.10 -12.24
CA GLN A 280 19.93 0.38 -10.88
C GLN A 280 18.52 0.07 -10.38
N THR A 281 18.43 -0.47 -9.16
CA THR A 281 17.18 -0.50 -8.39
C THR A 281 16.94 0.87 -7.78
N VAL A 282 15.82 1.49 -8.13
CA VAL A 282 15.50 2.87 -7.71
C VAL A 282 14.44 2.91 -6.61
N TYR A 283 13.70 1.82 -6.47
CA TYR A 283 12.77 1.61 -5.38
C TYR A 283 12.64 0.12 -5.07
N GLU A 284 12.64 -0.21 -3.78
CA GLU A 284 12.55 -1.57 -3.27
C GLU A 284 11.78 -1.55 -1.95
N ILE A 285 10.93 -2.56 -1.78
CA ILE A 285 10.26 -2.89 -0.53
C ILE A 285 10.58 -4.36 -0.26
N ASP A 286 11.03 -4.66 0.95
CA ASP A 286 11.25 -6.03 1.42
C ASP A 286 10.36 -6.30 2.63
N GLY A 287 9.62 -7.39 2.58
CA GLY A 287 8.56 -7.74 3.52
C GLY A 287 7.19 -7.14 3.20
N PHE A 288 6.21 -7.56 3.97
CA PHE A 288 4.89 -6.93 4.02
C PHE A 288 4.89 -5.86 5.11
N ASN A 289 4.48 -4.64 4.76
CA ASN A 289 4.10 -3.60 5.70
C ASN A 289 2.69 -3.11 5.31
N GLY A 290 1.86 -2.76 6.29
CA GLY A 290 0.55 -2.12 6.05
C GLY A 290 0.66 -0.60 6.03
N GLU A 291 1.82 -0.08 5.61
CA GLU A 291 2.10 1.35 5.57
C GLU A 291 1.70 1.94 4.20
N ALA A 292 1.71 3.27 4.12
CA ALA A 292 1.67 3.97 2.85
C ALA A 292 2.99 3.71 2.10
N ASN A 293 2.94 2.92 1.02
CA ASN A 293 4.12 2.54 0.23
C ASN A 293 4.46 3.54 -0.88
N GLY A 294 4.00 4.79 -0.73
CA GLY A 294 4.33 5.87 -1.63
C GLY A 294 5.76 6.36 -1.43
N LYS A 295 6.51 6.53 -2.53
CA LYS A 295 7.82 7.19 -2.52
C LYS A 295 7.82 8.38 -3.45
N THR A 296 8.11 9.55 -2.88
CA THR A 296 8.42 10.78 -3.62
C THR A 296 9.91 10.83 -3.95
N PHE A 297 10.24 11.26 -5.16
CA PHE A 297 11.61 11.53 -5.60
C PHE A 297 11.83 13.04 -5.67
N ASP A 298 12.71 13.54 -4.80
CA ASP A 298 13.09 14.95 -4.77
C ASP A 298 14.63 15.07 -4.67
N PRO A 299 15.34 15.52 -5.73
CA PRO A 299 14.81 15.90 -7.04
C PRO A 299 14.17 14.71 -7.80
N PRO A 300 13.32 14.96 -8.81
CA PRO A 300 12.73 13.89 -9.60
C PRO A 300 13.80 13.11 -10.37
N LEU A 301 13.59 11.80 -10.52
CA LEU A 301 14.54 10.90 -11.16
C LEU A 301 14.50 11.08 -12.69
N ASP A 302 15.63 11.43 -13.30
CA ASP A 302 15.74 11.64 -14.75
C ASP A 302 15.85 10.29 -15.49
N LEU A 303 14.85 9.97 -16.29
CA LEU A 303 14.76 8.72 -17.06
C LEU A 303 15.12 8.93 -18.53
N SER A 304 15.75 10.06 -18.88
CA SER A 304 16.25 10.33 -20.23
C SER A 304 17.11 9.20 -20.78
N GLY A 305 16.76 8.72 -21.98
CA GLY A 305 17.53 7.67 -22.65
C GLY A 305 17.30 6.25 -22.11
N THR A 306 16.35 6.06 -21.20
CA THR A 306 15.84 4.75 -20.78
C THR A 306 15.29 3.99 -21.98
N THR A 307 15.72 2.74 -22.15
CA THR A 307 15.24 1.84 -23.21
C THR A 307 14.21 0.84 -22.69
N GLY A 308 14.22 0.54 -21.40
CA GLY A 308 13.39 -0.46 -20.75
C GLY A 308 13.32 -0.26 -19.25
N LEU A 309 12.49 -1.06 -18.58
CA LEU A 309 12.50 -1.21 -17.12
C LEU A 309 12.08 -2.62 -16.77
N ASP A 310 12.39 -3.03 -15.55
CA ASP A 310 11.83 -4.22 -14.92
C ASP A 310 11.14 -3.82 -13.61
N PHE A 311 10.00 -4.46 -13.35
CA PHE A 311 9.34 -4.38 -12.05
C PHE A 311 9.04 -5.78 -11.53
N THR A 312 9.24 -6.00 -10.25
CA THR A 312 9.05 -7.31 -9.61
C THR A 312 8.09 -7.19 -8.45
N CYS A 313 7.10 -8.07 -8.38
CA CYS A 313 6.30 -8.31 -7.19
C CYS A 313 6.63 -9.71 -6.65
N GLY A 314 6.94 -9.81 -5.36
CA GLY A 314 7.15 -11.08 -4.69
C GLY A 314 6.01 -11.46 -3.77
N TYR A 315 5.80 -12.77 -3.65
CA TYR A 315 4.76 -13.36 -2.86
C TYR A 315 5.29 -14.54 -2.07
N ASP A 316 4.79 -14.71 -0.85
CA ASP A 316 4.83 -15.97 -0.10
C ASP A 316 3.43 -16.59 -0.11
N ASN A 317 3.15 -17.46 -1.09
CA ASN A 317 1.88 -18.18 -1.11
C ASN A 317 1.97 -19.41 -0.22
N TRP A 318 1.58 -19.19 1.02
CA TRP A 318 1.59 -20.16 2.08
C TRP A 318 0.32 -21.05 2.10
N ARG A 319 -0.59 -20.85 1.13
CA ARG A 319 -1.84 -21.62 0.98
C ARG A 319 -1.61 -22.91 0.20
N ASP A 320 -2.54 -23.85 0.30
CA ASP A 320 -2.51 -25.14 -0.42
C ASP A 320 -3.16 -25.08 -1.82
N VAL A 321 -3.53 -23.88 -2.27
CA VAL A 321 -4.10 -23.59 -3.58
C VAL A 321 -3.27 -22.54 -4.31
N SER A 322 -3.32 -22.58 -5.65
CA SER A 322 -2.74 -21.50 -6.47
C SER A 322 -3.56 -20.24 -6.30
N VAL A 323 -2.89 -19.09 -6.31
CA VAL A 323 -3.52 -17.77 -6.17
C VAL A 323 -3.23 -16.94 -7.42
N GLY A 324 -4.28 -16.41 -8.04
CA GLY A 324 -4.17 -15.62 -9.26
C GLY A 324 -4.40 -14.13 -9.01
N TRP A 325 -4.60 -13.39 -10.10
CA TRP A 325 -4.94 -11.97 -10.06
C TRP A 325 -6.40 -11.74 -9.64
N GLY A 326 -6.64 -10.83 -8.69
CA GLY A 326 -7.99 -10.35 -8.36
C GLY A 326 -8.09 -9.80 -6.94
N ILE A 327 -9.32 -9.70 -6.44
CA ILE A 327 -9.69 -9.30 -5.08
C ILE A 327 -10.02 -10.51 -4.18
N GLY A 328 -10.32 -10.26 -2.91
CA GLY A 328 -10.67 -11.29 -1.93
C GLY A 328 -9.50 -12.19 -1.58
N ASP A 329 -9.62 -13.46 -1.94
CA ASP A 329 -8.57 -14.46 -1.72
C ASP A 329 -7.50 -14.48 -2.84
N GLN A 330 -7.54 -13.53 -3.76
CA GLN A 330 -6.59 -13.36 -4.86
C GLN A 330 -5.55 -12.25 -4.56
N GLU A 331 -4.57 -12.09 -5.46
CA GLU A 331 -3.46 -11.13 -5.33
C GLU A 331 -3.45 -10.05 -6.43
N MET A 332 -2.66 -9.01 -6.20
CA MET A 332 -2.36 -7.99 -7.21
C MET A 332 -0.86 -7.69 -7.29
N CYS A 333 -0.45 -7.14 -8.42
CA CYS A 333 0.86 -6.55 -8.70
C CYS A 333 0.62 -5.32 -9.57
N VAL A 334 0.44 -4.17 -8.95
CA VAL A 334 0.26 -2.89 -9.64
C VAL A 334 1.32 -1.92 -9.12
N MET A 335 1.77 -1.01 -9.96
CA MET A 335 2.40 0.22 -9.50
C MET A 335 1.83 1.40 -10.27
N LEU A 336 1.48 2.46 -9.54
CA LEU A 336 1.20 3.77 -10.08
C LEU A 336 2.42 4.66 -9.92
N ALA A 337 2.74 5.41 -10.96
CA ALA A 337 3.76 6.43 -10.95
C ALA A 337 3.24 7.73 -11.55
N LEU A 338 3.84 8.85 -11.14
CA LEU A 338 3.61 10.17 -11.69
C LEU A 338 4.92 10.74 -12.21
N ALA A 339 4.92 11.17 -13.47
CA ALA A 339 6.12 11.68 -14.14
C ALA A 339 5.84 12.87 -15.03
N GLU A 340 6.83 13.72 -15.25
CA GLU A 340 6.87 14.56 -16.45
C GLU A 340 6.96 13.64 -17.67
N SER A 341 5.97 13.68 -18.55
CA SER A 341 5.92 12.83 -19.76
C SER A 341 4.92 13.38 -20.77
N GLU A 342 5.19 13.15 -22.05
CA GLU A 342 4.32 13.51 -23.18
C GLU A 342 3.24 12.44 -23.47
N GLY A 343 3.25 11.32 -22.73
CA GLY A 343 2.24 10.28 -22.90
C GLY A 343 1.92 9.51 -21.63
N ILE A 344 0.63 9.18 -21.49
CA ILE A 344 0.16 8.21 -20.50
C ILE A 344 0.67 6.84 -20.93
N THR A 345 1.34 6.14 -20.02
CA THR A 345 1.95 4.85 -20.30
C THR A 345 1.35 3.78 -19.40
N ASP A 346 0.92 2.68 -20.00
CA ASP A 346 0.57 1.44 -19.32
C ASP A 346 1.46 0.32 -19.85
N MET A 347 2.10 -0.40 -18.93
CA MET A 347 2.91 -1.57 -19.24
C MET A 347 2.44 -2.75 -18.40
N SER A 348 2.00 -3.80 -19.08
CA SER A 348 1.27 -4.87 -18.43
C SER A 348 1.72 -6.25 -18.89
N VAL A 349 2.01 -7.15 -17.95
CA VAL A 349 2.12 -8.58 -18.26
C VAL A 349 0.71 -9.17 -18.25
N ILE A 350 0.20 -9.48 -19.45
CA ILE A 350 -1.18 -9.93 -19.65
C ILE A 350 -1.25 -11.45 -19.86
N ALA A 351 -0.19 -12.03 -20.42
CA ALA A 351 -0.08 -13.46 -20.68
C ALA A 351 1.38 -13.84 -20.90
N GLY A 352 1.69 -15.12 -20.75
CA GLY A 352 2.99 -15.68 -21.08
C GLY A 352 3.99 -15.61 -19.94
N SER A 353 3.51 -15.54 -18.69
CA SER A 353 4.33 -15.78 -17.51
C SER A 353 4.97 -17.16 -17.60
N THR A 354 6.28 -17.23 -17.33
CA THR A 354 7.03 -18.48 -17.32
C THR A 354 8.00 -18.52 -16.14
N ALA A 355 8.11 -19.68 -15.50
CA ALA A 355 9.15 -19.92 -14.51
C ALA A 355 10.52 -19.96 -15.19
N VAL A 356 11.45 -19.12 -14.72
CA VAL A 356 12.80 -18.97 -15.29
C VAL A 356 13.90 -19.57 -14.40
N GLY A 357 13.55 -19.93 -13.16
CA GLY A 357 14.47 -20.59 -12.25
C GLY A 357 14.06 -20.45 -10.80
N GLU A 358 15.02 -20.69 -9.92
CA GLU A 358 14.90 -20.47 -8.48
C GLU A 358 16.19 -19.78 -8.03
N GLN A 359 16.03 -18.77 -7.17
CA GLN A 359 17.14 -18.04 -6.58
C GLN A 359 16.90 -17.93 -5.08
N ASP A 360 17.86 -18.37 -4.27
CA ASP A 360 17.81 -18.31 -2.81
C ASP A 360 16.53 -18.91 -2.19
N GLY A 361 15.98 -19.95 -2.83
CA GLY A 361 14.75 -20.63 -2.40
C GLY A 361 13.46 -19.98 -2.91
N VAL A 362 13.55 -18.90 -3.68
CA VAL A 362 12.42 -18.17 -4.26
C VAL A 362 12.29 -18.50 -5.74
N VAL A 363 11.13 -19.01 -6.16
CA VAL A 363 10.85 -19.33 -7.56
C VAL A 363 10.69 -18.04 -8.37
N GLN A 364 11.40 -17.94 -9.49
CA GLN A 364 11.41 -16.74 -10.34
C GLN A 364 10.51 -16.95 -11.55
N PHE A 365 9.60 -16.02 -11.79
CA PHE A 365 8.73 -15.95 -12.95
C PHE A 365 9.00 -14.66 -13.73
N GLU A 366 9.04 -14.76 -15.06
CA GLU A 366 9.15 -13.62 -15.94
C GLU A 366 8.02 -13.61 -16.96
N GLY A 367 7.56 -12.40 -17.30
CA GLY A 367 6.62 -12.18 -18.39
C GLY A 367 6.97 -10.91 -19.16
N ALA A 368 6.83 -10.95 -20.49
CA ALA A 368 7.08 -9.79 -21.33
C ALA A 368 5.93 -8.78 -21.23
N CYS A 369 6.26 -7.49 -21.12
CA CYS A 369 5.25 -6.45 -21.06
C CYS A 369 4.56 -6.24 -22.42
N SER A 370 3.25 -6.02 -22.37
CA SER A 370 2.48 -5.35 -23.40
C SER A 370 2.48 -3.84 -23.11
N TYR A 371 2.38 -3.03 -24.15
CA TYR A 371 2.53 -1.57 -24.05
C TYR A 371 1.31 -0.85 -24.60
N LEU A 372 0.87 0.15 -23.87
CA LEU A 372 -0.06 1.16 -24.34
C LEU A 372 0.54 2.54 -24.01
N VAL A 373 0.77 3.34 -25.04
CA VAL A 373 1.24 4.71 -24.90
C VAL A 373 0.24 5.60 -25.62
N ILE A 374 -0.32 6.56 -24.88
CA ILE A 374 -1.33 7.48 -25.39
C ILE A 374 -0.80 8.90 -25.22
N PRO A 375 -0.86 9.76 -26.25
CA PRO A 375 -0.46 11.15 -26.10
C PRO A 375 -1.17 11.82 -24.94
N LYS A 376 -0.42 12.61 -24.17
CA LYS A 376 -0.97 13.48 -23.13
C LYS A 376 -2.00 14.42 -23.76
N LYS A 377 -3.14 14.61 -23.10
CA LYS A 377 -4.18 15.50 -23.61
C LYS A 377 -3.74 16.95 -23.54
N GLU A 378 -4.23 17.75 -24.48
CA GLU A 378 -3.93 19.19 -24.55
C GLU A 378 -4.41 19.94 -23.30
N ASP A 379 -5.54 19.55 -22.73
CA ASP A 379 -6.08 20.16 -21.51
C ASP A 379 -5.29 19.80 -20.23
N GLN A 380 -4.38 18.82 -20.32
CA GLN A 380 -3.41 18.44 -19.28
C GLN A 380 -2.05 19.16 -19.41
N GLY A 381 -2.00 20.28 -20.14
CA GLY A 381 -0.82 21.14 -20.26
C GLY A 381 -0.57 22.07 -19.05
N LEU A 382 0.59 22.73 -19.06
CA LEU A 382 0.98 23.77 -18.09
C LEU A 382 -0.05 24.91 -18.00
N PRO A 383 -0.07 25.66 -16.89
CA PRO A 383 -0.92 26.84 -16.79
C PRO A 383 -0.57 27.93 -17.81
N THR A 384 -1.61 28.58 -18.30
CA THR A 384 -1.52 29.75 -19.18
C THR A 384 -1.04 30.99 -18.44
N ASP A 385 -0.53 31.98 -19.17
CA ASP A 385 -0.11 33.26 -18.58
C ASP A 385 -1.26 33.93 -17.80
N GLN A 386 -2.49 33.84 -18.31
CA GLN A 386 -3.67 34.39 -17.63
C GLN A 386 -3.95 33.69 -16.29
N GLU A 387 -3.78 32.37 -16.23
CA GLU A 387 -3.93 31.61 -14.98
C GLU A 387 -2.83 31.95 -13.97
N ARG A 388 -1.60 32.18 -14.45
CA ARG A 388 -0.45 32.56 -13.59
C ARG A 388 -0.56 33.98 -13.04
N GLU A 389 -1.15 34.91 -13.80
CA GLU A 389 -1.34 36.30 -13.39
C GLU A 389 -2.62 36.53 -12.57
N GLY A 390 -3.55 35.56 -12.58
CA GLY A 390 -4.80 35.60 -11.82
C GLY A 390 -4.62 35.41 -10.31
N GLU A 391 -5.73 35.41 -9.57
CA GLU A 391 -5.76 34.95 -8.17
C GLU A 391 -5.92 33.42 -8.12
N LEU A 392 -5.48 32.78 -7.03
CA LEU A 392 -5.73 31.35 -6.80
C LEU A 392 -7.24 31.06 -6.81
N TYR A 393 -7.68 30.26 -7.78
CA TYR A 393 -9.07 29.84 -7.91
C TYR A 393 -9.36 28.65 -6.99
N ILE A 394 -10.41 28.78 -6.16
CA ILE A 394 -10.90 27.73 -5.27
C ILE A 394 -12.33 27.34 -5.68
N PRO A 395 -12.58 26.07 -6.08
CA PRO A 395 -13.92 25.59 -6.41
C PRO A 395 -14.88 25.67 -5.20
N PRO A 396 -16.20 25.86 -5.43
CA PRO A 396 -17.17 26.07 -4.36
C PRO A 396 -17.64 24.79 -3.63
N SER A 397 -17.38 23.61 -4.19
CA SER A 397 -17.96 22.33 -3.75
C SER A 397 -17.29 21.69 -2.52
N GLY A 398 -16.14 22.21 -2.05
CA GLY A 398 -15.43 21.67 -0.90
C GLY A 398 -15.63 22.51 0.36
N SER A 399 -16.05 21.87 1.44
CA SER A 399 -16.21 22.51 2.75
C SER A 399 -16.12 21.52 3.92
N ALA A 400 -15.68 20.30 3.68
CA ALA A 400 -15.59 19.29 4.73
C ALA A 400 -14.39 19.59 5.64
N GLU A 401 -14.49 19.19 6.91
CA GLU A 401 -13.31 19.04 7.75
C GLU A 401 -12.77 17.63 7.50
N ILE A 402 -11.47 17.50 7.23
CA ILE A 402 -10.83 16.17 7.27
C ILE A 402 -10.77 15.80 8.76
N PRO A 403 -11.35 14.67 9.16
CA PRO A 403 -11.27 14.26 10.56
C PRO A 403 -9.80 14.11 10.94
N ALA A 404 -9.45 14.52 12.16
CA ALA A 404 -8.16 14.12 12.70
C ALA A 404 -8.11 12.59 12.73
N VAL A 405 -6.91 12.03 12.48
CA VAL A 405 -6.67 10.62 12.77
C VAL A 405 -7.11 10.40 14.23
N PRO A 406 -8.05 9.47 14.49
CA PRO A 406 -8.49 9.22 15.86
C PRO A 406 -7.28 8.97 16.74
N GLU A 407 -7.21 9.65 17.88
CA GLU A 407 -6.20 9.32 18.88
C GLU A 407 -6.45 7.88 19.33
N CYS A 408 -5.40 7.07 19.34
CA CYS A 408 -5.48 5.76 19.96
C CYS A 408 -5.80 5.97 21.45
N VAL A 409 -6.79 5.23 21.96
CA VAL A 409 -7.15 5.22 23.38
C VAL A 409 -6.99 3.79 23.88
N ASP A 410 -6.29 3.63 25.00
CA ASP A 410 -6.17 2.33 25.68
C ASP A 410 -7.54 1.78 26.06
N HIS A 411 -7.63 0.45 26.10
CA HIS A 411 -8.85 -0.29 26.41
C HIS A 411 -9.48 0.12 27.76
N ASP A 412 -10.80 0.32 27.79
CA ASP A 412 -11.55 0.46 29.05
C ASP A 412 -11.76 -0.92 29.70
N GLU A 413 -10.97 -1.22 30.73
CA GLU A 413 -11.07 -2.44 31.55
C GLU A 413 -12.48 -2.69 32.14
N GLY A 414 -13.34 -1.66 32.22
CA GLY A 414 -14.72 -1.76 32.68
C GLY A 414 -15.68 -2.40 31.69
N VAL A 415 -15.28 -2.58 30.43
CA VAL A 415 -16.11 -3.15 29.37
C VAL A 415 -16.20 -4.68 29.50
N ALA A 416 -17.41 -5.20 29.34
CA ALA A 416 -17.69 -6.63 29.33
C ALA A 416 -17.75 -7.16 27.89
N PRO A 417 -17.35 -8.41 27.64
CA PRO A 417 -17.43 -8.99 26.31
C PRO A 417 -18.88 -9.18 25.86
N SER A 418 -19.13 -9.05 24.56
CA SER A 418 -20.47 -9.26 23.96
C SER A 418 -20.82 -10.74 23.74
N VAL A 419 -19.84 -11.64 23.84
CA VAL A 419 -20.00 -13.10 23.77
C VAL A 419 -19.24 -13.79 24.91
N GLU A 420 -19.43 -15.09 25.07
CA GLU A 420 -18.78 -15.87 26.13
C GLU A 420 -17.25 -15.93 25.91
N PRO A 421 -16.41 -15.63 26.94
CA PRO A 421 -14.96 -15.56 26.81
C PRO A 421 -14.29 -16.93 26.76
N THR A 422 -14.50 -17.65 25.65
CA THR A 422 -13.89 -18.94 25.36
C THR A 422 -12.81 -18.80 24.31
N LEU A 423 -11.83 -19.71 24.31
CA LEU A 423 -10.80 -19.75 23.28
C LEU A 423 -11.40 -19.92 21.87
N ASP A 424 -12.47 -20.71 21.72
CA ASP A 424 -13.17 -20.90 20.45
C ASP A 424 -13.76 -19.58 19.93
N ASN A 425 -14.38 -18.77 20.81
CA ASN A 425 -14.94 -17.48 20.40
C ASN A 425 -13.84 -16.47 20.08
N ILE A 426 -12.74 -16.43 20.86
CA ILE A 426 -11.59 -15.59 20.56
C ILE A 426 -10.98 -15.97 19.21
N ALA A 427 -10.80 -17.27 18.96
CA ALA A 427 -10.28 -17.77 17.70
C ALA A 427 -11.15 -17.33 16.53
N GLY A 428 -12.46 -17.59 16.58
CA GLY A 428 -13.37 -17.29 15.47
C GLY A 428 -13.69 -15.80 15.28
N VAL A 429 -13.66 -14.99 16.34
CA VAL A 429 -14.08 -13.56 16.30
C VAL A 429 -12.90 -12.62 16.16
N ILE A 430 -11.74 -12.96 16.72
CA ILE A 430 -10.58 -12.07 16.80
C ILE A 430 -9.43 -12.62 15.97
N PHE A 431 -8.95 -13.82 16.30
CA PHE A 431 -7.72 -14.30 15.67
C PHE A 431 -7.91 -14.61 14.21
N GLU A 432 -8.94 -15.37 13.87
CA GLU A 432 -9.22 -15.73 12.49
C GLU A 432 -9.46 -14.47 11.66
N GLN A 433 -10.27 -13.54 12.17
CA GLN A 433 -10.77 -12.38 11.42
C GLN A 433 -9.81 -11.18 11.35
N SER A 434 -9.09 -10.89 12.44
CA SER A 434 -8.31 -9.64 12.57
C SER A 434 -6.80 -9.88 12.62
N CYS A 435 -6.36 -11.09 12.97
CA CYS A 435 -4.94 -11.39 13.15
C CYS A 435 -4.39 -12.36 12.09
N SER A 436 -5.19 -13.33 11.66
CA SER A 436 -4.80 -14.37 10.69
C SER A 436 -5.28 -14.05 9.27
N PHE A 437 -6.45 -13.40 9.12
CA PHE A 437 -7.02 -13.06 7.82
C PHE A 437 -6.15 -12.07 7.04
N ASN A 438 -5.55 -11.11 7.75
CA ASN A 438 -4.55 -10.18 7.22
C ASN A 438 -3.13 -10.81 7.10
N ALA A 439 -3.05 -12.14 7.17
CA ALA A 439 -1.85 -12.97 6.99
C ALA A 439 -0.67 -12.70 7.95
N CYS A 440 -0.88 -12.07 9.11
CA CYS A 440 0.20 -11.91 10.09
C CYS A 440 0.34 -13.12 11.03
N HIS A 441 -0.75 -13.75 11.45
CA HIS A 441 -0.72 -14.83 12.45
C HIS A 441 -1.47 -16.11 12.02
N GLY A 442 -1.30 -16.51 10.76
CA GLY A 442 -1.87 -17.74 10.19
C GLY A 442 -0.97 -18.98 10.33
N ALA A 443 -1.50 -20.14 9.90
CA ALA A 443 -0.81 -21.44 9.94
C ALA A 443 0.55 -21.44 9.26
N ALA A 444 0.65 -20.63 8.21
CA ALA A 444 1.77 -20.64 7.30
C ALA A 444 2.50 -19.29 7.27
N THR A 445 1.93 -18.27 7.91
CA THR A 445 2.58 -16.98 8.22
C THR A 445 2.40 -16.71 9.70
N ALA A 446 3.40 -17.12 10.47
CA ALA A 446 3.41 -16.96 11.90
C ALA A 446 4.33 -15.79 12.23
N ALA A 447 3.84 -14.55 12.16
CA ALA A 447 4.62 -13.37 12.55
C ALA A 447 5.13 -13.56 13.98
N ALA A 448 6.43 -13.29 14.17
CA ALA A 448 7.16 -13.63 15.39
C ALA A 448 7.08 -15.12 15.82
N GLY A 449 6.75 -16.03 14.91
CA GLY A 449 6.54 -17.45 15.18
C GLY A 449 5.16 -17.81 15.76
N LEU A 450 4.21 -16.87 15.80
CA LEU A 450 2.88 -17.05 16.39
C LEU A 450 1.81 -17.35 15.31
N ASP A 451 1.30 -18.59 15.32
CA ASP A 451 0.18 -19.05 14.49
C ASP A 451 -1.08 -19.21 15.36
N LEU A 452 -2.06 -18.34 15.12
CA LEU A 452 -3.31 -18.24 15.87
C LEU A 452 -4.46 -19.07 15.29
N VAL A 453 -4.23 -19.85 14.22
CA VAL A 453 -5.21 -20.79 13.65
C VAL A 453 -4.77 -22.26 13.81
N SER A 454 -3.79 -22.48 14.67
CA SER A 454 -3.27 -23.80 15.01
C SER A 454 -4.35 -24.73 15.56
N PRO A 455 -4.38 -26.02 15.16
CA PRO A 455 -5.23 -27.03 15.77
C PRO A 455 -4.96 -27.26 17.28
N ASN A 456 -3.84 -26.74 17.80
CA ASN A 456 -3.46 -26.78 19.21
C ASN A 456 -3.28 -25.36 19.78
N LEU A 457 -4.16 -24.44 19.37
CA LEU A 457 -4.08 -23.00 19.63
C LEU A 457 -3.76 -22.68 21.08
N GLY A 458 -4.49 -23.22 22.05
CA GLY A 458 -4.29 -22.77 23.43
C GLY A 458 -2.95 -23.21 24.04
N ASN A 459 -2.44 -24.41 23.74
CA ASN A 459 -1.06 -24.74 24.13
C ASN A 459 -0.04 -23.86 23.41
N ARG A 460 -0.30 -23.51 22.15
CA ARG A 460 0.56 -22.57 21.42
C ARG A 460 0.56 -21.20 22.09
N LEU A 461 -0.59 -20.68 22.52
CA LEU A 461 -0.65 -19.39 23.24
C LEU A 461 0.10 -19.43 24.58
N LEU A 462 0.04 -20.54 25.30
CA LEU A 462 0.68 -20.68 26.62
C LEU A 462 2.19 -20.91 26.54
N ASP A 463 2.66 -21.65 25.54
CA ASP A 463 4.06 -22.07 25.41
C ASP A 463 4.88 -21.19 24.45
N HIS A 464 4.26 -20.19 23.80
CA HIS A 464 4.94 -19.37 22.80
C HIS A 464 5.93 -18.38 23.40
N GLU A 465 7.16 -18.40 22.89
CA GLU A 465 8.20 -17.44 23.22
C GLU A 465 7.91 -16.09 22.53
N VAL A 466 7.70 -15.04 23.34
CA VAL A 466 7.41 -13.70 22.82
C VAL A 466 8.69 -13.04 22.30
N LEU A 467 8.81 -12.87 20.98
CA LEU A 467 9.95 -12.17 20.39
C LEU A 467 9.88 -10.64 20.55
N GLY A 468 8.68 -10.06 20.58
CA GLY A 468 8.46 -8.62 20.71
C GLY A 468 8.79 -8.05 22.09
N ASN A 469 8.79 -8.90 23.12
CA ASN A 469 9.13 -8.60 24.51
C ASN A 469 9.74 -9.86 25.17
N PRO A 470 11.03 -10.15 24.89
CA PRO A 470 11.66 -11.39 25.34
C PRO A 470 11.59 -11.61 26.85
N GLY A 471 11.10 -12.79 27.25
CA GLY A 471 10.95 -13.19 28.65
C GLY A 471 9.55 -12.94 29.24
N ALA A 472 8.65 -12.27 28.52
CA ALA A 472 7.24 -12.19 28.87
C ALA A 472 6.47 -13.47 28.47
N SER A 473 5.41 -13.80 29.20
CA SER A 473 4.42 -14.81 28.79
C SER A 473 3.51 -14.22 27.71
N LEU A 474 3.28 -14.93 26.59
CA LEU A 474 2.27 -14.48 25.63
C LEU A 474 0.88 -14.46 26.28
N VAL A 475 0.55 -15.53 27.01
CA VAL A 475 -0.62 -15.63 27.87
C VAL A 475 -0.18 -16.16 29.24
N GLU A 476 -0.46 -15.41 30.30
CA GLU A 476 -0.30 -15.80 31.70
C GLU A 476 -1.68 -16.08 32.32
N PRO A 477 -2.06 -17.36 32.50
CA PRO A 477 -3.38 -17.73 33.03
C PRO A 477 -3.73 -17.02 34.34
N GLY A 478 -4.89 -16.37 34.36
CA GLY A 478 -5.41 -15.64 35.51
C GLY A 478 -4.83 -14.23 35.69
N SER A 479 -3.95 -13.78 34.78
CA SER A 479 -3.29 -12.48 34.89
C SER A 479 -3.21 -11.76 33.53
N PRO A 480 -4.28 -11.07 33.09
CA PRO A 480 -4.28 -10.26 31.88
C PRO A 480 -3.10 -9.28 31.82
N GLU A 481 -2.83 -8.56 32.91
CA GLU A 481 -1.75 -7.56 32.99
C GLU A 481 -0.34 -8.12 32.82
N ASN A 482 -0.14 -9.44 32.98
CA ASN A 482 1.15 -10.10 32.77
C ASN A 482 1.19 -10.90 31.45
N SER A 483 0.15 -10.76 30.62
CA SER A 483 0.00 -11.44 29.34
C SER A 483 0.32 -10.48 28.21
N TRP A 484 1.40 -10.73 27.48
CA TRP A 484 1.81 -9.87 26.36
C TRP A 484 0.74 -9.74 25.28
N LEU A 485 -0.04 -10.80 25.03
CA LEU A 485 -1.14 -10.78 24.07
C LEU A 485 -2.19 -9.72 24.42
N TYR A 486 -2.52 -9.58 25.71
CA TYR A 486 -3.49 -8.58 26.15
C TYR A 486 -2.90 -7.18 26.00
N GLN A 487 -1.68 -6.95 26.51
CA GLN A 487 -0.99 -5.66 26.43
C GLN A 487 -0.94 -5.11 24.99
N VAL A 488 -0.53 -5.93 24.01
CA VAL A 488 -0.47 -5.49 22.61
C VAL A 488 -1.85 -5.26 21.98
N LEU A 489 -2.93 -5.83 22.53
CA LEU A 489 -4.29 -5.59 22.05
C LEU A 489 -4.98 -4.43 22.79
N SER A 490 -4.56 -4.12 24.02
CA SER A 490 -5.24 -3.22 24.95
C SER A 490 -4.54 -1.88 25.17
N GLU A 491 -3.28 -1.77 24.79
CA GLU A 491 -2.47 -0.56 24.97
C GLU A 491 -2.07 0.01 23.60
N CYS A 492 -2.16 1.32 23.45
CA CYS A 492 -1.74 2.04 22.26
C CYS A 492 -0.21 2.11 22.13
N GLU A 493 0.48 2.21 23.26
CA GLU A 493 1.94 2.24 23.34
C GLU A 493 2.45 1.14 24.29
N PRO A 494 2.31 -0.15 23.95
CA PRO A 494 2.65 -1.24 24.85
C PRO A 494 4.13 -1.23 25.22
N GLU A 495 4.42 -1.17 26.53
CA GLU A 495 5.80 -1.05 27.02
C GLU A 495 6.51 -2.40 27.10
N LYS A 496 7.74 -2.47 26.56
CA LYS A 496 8.59 -3.66 26.68
C LYS A 496 9.28 -3.68 28.04
N SER A 497 9.49 -4.87 28.60
CA SER A 497 10.17 -5.03 29.89
C SER A 497 11.64 -4.54 29.90
N GLY A 498 12.26 -4.45 28.73
CA GLY A 498 13.61 -3.87 28.52
C GLY A 498 13.63 -2.36 28.26
N GLY A 499 12.47 -1.70 28.28
CA GLY A 499 12.29 -0.31 27.85
C GLY A 499 11.96 -0.19 26.35
N GLY A 500 11.28 0.90 26.00
CA GLY A 500 10.81 1.18 24.65
C GLY A 500 9.37 0.70 24.41
N VAL A 501 8.74 1.27 23.39
CA VAL A 501 7.36 1.00 22.98
C VAL A 501 7.35 -0.07 21.88
N ALA A 502 6.44 -1.03 21.97
CA ALA A 502 6.12 -1.97 20.90
C ALA A 502 4.95 -1.45 20.06
N SER A 503 4.79 -1.95 18.85
CA SER A 503 3.56 -1.72 18.09
C SER A 503 2.41 -2.50 18.72
N HIS A 504 1.25 -1.86 18.87
CA HIS A 504 0.02 -2.54 19.22
C HIS A 504 -0.53 -3.36 18.04
N MET A 505 -1.57 -4.13 18.29
CA MET A 505 -2.28 -4.97 17.34
C MET A 505 -3.74 -4.52 17.21
N PRO A 506 -4.34 -4.54 16.00
CA PRO A 506 -3.74 -4.97 14.72
C PRO A 506 -2.66 -4.00 14.24
N LEU A 507 -1.59 -4.55 13.67
CA LEU A 507 -0.46 -3.77 13.17
C LEU A 507 -0.92 -2.76 12.11
N ASN A 508 -0.43 -1.53 12.17
CA ASN A 508 -0.77 -0.39 11.29
C ASN A 508 -2.21 0.14 11.41
N SER A 509 -2.98 -0.32 12.38
CA SER A 509 -4.20 0.37 12.81
C SER A 509 -3.80 1.58 13.68
N PRO A 510 -4.41 2.77 13.53
CA PRO A 510 -4.18 3.92 14.42
C PRO A 510 -4.96 3.80 15.74
N PHE A 511 -5.77 2.75 15.90
CA PHE A 511 -6.52 2.47 17.13
C PHE A 511 -6.60 0.96 17.40
N LEU A 512 -6.96 0.61 18.63
CA LEU A 512 -7.11 -0.78 19.07
C LEU A 512 -8.36 -1.45 18.50
N LEU A 513 -8.48 -2.77 18.69
CA LEU A 513 -9.75 -3.46 18.46
C LEU A 513 -10.87 -2.83 19.32
N ASN A 514 -12.14 -3.10 18.98
CA ASN A 514 -13.23 -2.63 19.83
C ASN A 514 -13.12 -3.23 21.26
N ASP A 515 -13.49 -2.43 22.26
CA ASP A 515 -13.34 -2.82 23.66
C ASP A 515 -14.00 -4.15 24.01
N GLU A 516 -15.14 -4.49 23.40
CA GLU A 516 -15.82 -5.76 23.64
C GLU A 516 -15.00 -6.97 23.17
N ALA A 517 -14.21 -6.84 22.09
CA ALA A 517 -13.32 -7.90 21.64
C ALA A 517 -12.06 -8.00 22.52
N ILE A 518 -11.49 -6.86 22.92
CA ILE A 518 -10.35 -6.86 23.86
C ILE A 518 -10.78 -7.46 25.21
N ALA A 519 -11.98 -7.11 25.69
CA ALA A 519 -12.58 -7.67 26.90
C ALA A 519 -12.78 -9.19 26.79
N LEU A 520 -13.04 -9.72 25.59
CA LEU A 520 -13.15 -11.17 25.38
C LEU A 520 -11.84 -11.88 25.70
N VAL A 521 -10.72 -11.34 25.22
CA VAL A 521 -9.37 -11.85 25.53
C VAL A 521 -9.05 -11.66 27.01
N ARG A 522 -9.34 -10.47 27.56
CA ARG A 522 -9.12 -10.13 28.98
C ARG A 522 -9.80 -11.12 29.93
N GLU A 523 -11.10 -11.33 29.76
CA GLU A 523 -11.89 -12.20 30.64
C GLU A 523 -11.51 -13.67 30.46
N TRP A 524 -11.19 -14.12 29.25
CA TRP A 524 -10.72 -15.49 29.04
C TRP A 524 -9.39 -15.76 29.76
N ILE A 525 -8.45 -14.81 29.70
CA ILE A 525 -7.20 -14.89 30.44
C ILE A 525 -7.49 -14.87 31.95
N ALA A 526 -8.34 -13.96 32.43
CA ALA A 526 -8.70 -13.84 33.84
C ALA A 526 -9.34 -15.13 34.41
N ASP A 527 -10.13 -15.84 33.60
CA ASP A 527 -10.74 -17.12 33.93
C ASP A 527 -9.75 -18.31 33.85
N GLY A 528 -8.46 -18.03 33.68
CA GLY A 528 -7.39 -19.02 33.69
C GLY A 528 -7.03 -19.58 32.31
N ALA A 529 -7.36 -18.86 31.24
CA ALA A 529 -7.06 -19.23 29.85
C ALA A 529 -7.48 -20.67 29.52
N MET A 530 -8.71 -21.02 29.90
CA MET A 530 -9.25 -22.37 29.77
C MET A 530 -9.30 -22.80 28.29
N LEU A 531 -8.82 -24.01 28.02
CA LEU A 531 -8.72 -24.62 26.68
C LEU A 531 -10.04 -25.18 26.16
#